data_AF-A0A2D4I0W4-F1
#
_entry.id   AF-A0A2D4I0W4-F1
#
_cell.length_a   1.000
_cell.length_b   1.000
_cell.length_c   1.000
_cell.angle_alpha   90.00
_cell.angle_beta   90.00
_cell.angle_gamma   90.00
#
_symmetry.space_group_name_H-M   'P 1'
#
loop_
_entity.id
_entity.type
_entity.pdbx_description
1 polymer ?
#
loop_
_entity_poly.entity_id
_entity_poly.type
_entity_poly.pdbx_seq_one_letter_code
_entity_poly.pdbx_strand_id
1 'polypeptide(L)'
;MKFWPKTCSQKEVMFLGELEEILDVIEPSQFVKIQEPLFKQLAKCVSSPHFQVAERALYYWNNEYIMSLIEENSNVILPIMFSSLYRISKEHWNPAIVALVYNVLKAFMEMNSAMFDELTATYKSDRQREKKKEKEREELWKKLEELELKRGLRRDGIIPT
;
A
#
# COMPACT_ATOMS: atom_id res chain seq x y z
N MET A 1 2.12 7.94 -16.58
CA MET A 1 2.48 6.74 -15.76
C MET A 1 3.34 5.68 -16.46
N LYS A 2 3.27 5.49 -17.79
CA LYS A 2 4.02 4.42 -18.51
C LYS A 2 5.53 4.40 -18.26
N PHE A 3 6.14 5.55 -18.00
CA PHE A 3 7.59 5.73 -17.85
C PHE A 3 8.05 5.95 -16.41
N TRP A 4 7.24 5.55 -15.41
CA TRP A 4 7.63 5.72 -14.00
C TRP A 4 8.95 4.99 -13.70
N PRO A 5 9.96 5.66 -13.12
CA PRO A 5 11.25 5.04 -12.82
C PRO A 5 11.10 3.96 -11.76
N LYS A 6 11.73 2.80 -11.96
CA LYS A 6 11.63 1.64 -11.04
C LYS A 6 12.93 1.32 -10.29
N THR A 7 14.05 1.88 -10.75
CA THR A 7 15.41 1.50 -10.29
C THR A 7 16.22 2.71 -9.81
N CYS A 8 15.67 3.92 -9.88
CA CYS A 8 16.37 5.15 -9.53
C CYS A 8 15.45 6.04 -8.69
N SER A 9 15.63 5.98 -7.37
CA SER A 9 14.81 6.73 -6.41
C SER A 9 14.93 8.24 -6.57
N GLN A 10 16.10 8.76 -6.98
CA GLN A 10 16.25 10.18 -7.30
C GLN A 10 15.34 10.61 -8.46
N LYS A 11 15.24 9.81 -9.52
CA LYS A 11 14.31 10.09 -10.62
C LYS A 11 12.86 9.97 -10.18
N GLU A 12 12.53 9.05 -9.26
CA GLU A 12 11.18 9.00 -8.68
C GLU A 12 10.84 10.29 -7.92
N VAL A 13 11.77 10.80 -7.11
CA VAL A 13 11.59 12.09 -6.40
C VAL A 13 11.41 13.25 -7.39
N MET A 14 12.20 13.30 -8.47
CA MET A 14 12.03 14.31 -9.52
C MET A 14 10.66 14.20 -10.20
N PHE A 15 10.23 12.98 -10.56
CA PHE A 15 8.91 12.76 -11.18
C PHE A 15 7.76 13.16 -10.26
N LEU A 16 7.87 12.92 -8.96
CA LEU A 16 6.91 13.40 -7.97
C LEU A 16 6.91 14.94 -7.89
N GLY A 17 8.06 15.59 -8.11
CA GLY A 17 8.15 17.04 -8.24
C GLY A 17 7.33 17.58 -9.40
N GLU A 18 7.67 17.16 -10.61
CA GLU A 18 7.01 17.57 -11.85
C GLU A 18 5.51 17.29 -11.83
N LEU A 19 5.12 16.15 -11.26
CA LEU A 19 3.71 15.77 -11.16
C LEU A 19 2.93 16.69 -10.21
N GLU A 20 3.55 17.20 -9.15
CA GLU A 20 2.91 18.19 -8.28
C GLU A 20 2.66 19.50 -9.04
N GLU A 21 3.67 19.99 -9.78
CA GLU A 21 3.54 21.21 -10.59
C GLU A 21 2.43 21.09 -11.64
N ILE A 22 2.27 19.92 -12.24
CA ILE A 22 1.17 19.65 -13.18
C ILE A 22 -0.18 19.65 -12.45
N LEU A 23 -0.26 19.06 -11.25
CA LEU A 23 -1.50 19.04 -10.47
C LEU A 23 -1.89 20.42 -9.95
N ASP A 24 -0.94 21.34 -9.77
CA ASP A 24 -1.21 22.71 -9.31
C ASP A 24 -2.02 23.54 -10.34
N VAL A 25 -1.96 23.14 -11.62
CA VAL A 25 -2.65 23.82 -12.73
C VAL A 25 -3.70 22.94 -13.42
N ILE A 26 -3.92 21.71 -12.94
CA ILE A 26 -4.86 20.80 -13.58
C ILE A 26 -6.30 21.24 -13.31
N GLU A 27 -7.17 21.23 -14.32
CA GLU A 27 -8.59 21.45 -14.08
C GLU A 27 -9.23 20.23 -13.38
N PRO A 28 -10.23 20.42 -12.49
CA PRO A 28 -10.92 19.31 -11.82
C PRO A 28 -11.50 18.27 -12.80
N SER A 29 -12.02 18.74 -13.94
CA SER A 29 -12.58 17.88 -14.99
C SER A 29 -11.53 16.94 -15.63
N GLN A 30 -10.26 17.37 -15.68
CA GLN A 30 -9.15 16.57 -16.19
C GLN A 30 -8.60 15.66 -15.09
N PHE A 31 -8.55 16.14 -13.85
CA PHE A 31 -8.13 15.36 -12.69
C PHE A 31 -8.95 14.07 -12.53
N VAL A 32 -10.28 14.15 -12.67
CA VAL A 32 -11.17 12.99 -12.58
C VAL A 32 -10.80 11.87 -13.56
N LYS A 33 -10.23 12.20 -14.72
CA LYS A 33 -9.82 11.21 -15.74
C LYS A 33 -8.55 10.45 -15.35
N ILE A 34 -7.71 11.03 -14.49
CA ILE A 34 -6.39 10.50 -14.14
C ILE A 34 -6.26 10.08 -12.67
N GLN A 35 -7.19 10.45 -11.80
CA GLN A 35 -7.10 10.24 -10.35
C GLN A 35 -6.83 8.78 -9.97
N GLU A 36 -7.49 7.80 -10.60
CA GLU A 36 -7.29 6.40 -10.26
C GLU A 36 -5.87 5.90 -10.55
N PRO A 37 -5.35 5.99 -11.80
CA PRO A 37 -3.97 5.58 -12.07
C PRO A 37 -2.94 6.43 -11.32
N LEU A 38 -3.26 7.71 -11.07
CA LEU A 38 -2.43 8.62 -10.27
C LEU A 38 -2.24 8.11 -8.85
N PHE A 39 -3.34 7.95 -8.10
CA PHE A 39 -3.29 7.55 -6.70
C PHE A 39 -2.87 6.09 -6.52
N LYS A 40 -3.12 5.21 -7.50
CA LYS A 40 -2.52 3.86 -7.50
C LYS A 40 -0.99 3.90 -7.55
N GLN A 41 -0.39 4.91 -8.20
CA GLN A 41 1.06 5.09 -8.20
C GLN A 41 1.54 5.78 -6.91
N LEU A 42 0.86 6.83 -6.46
CA LEU A 42 1.19 7.49 -5.18
C LEU A 42 1.13 6.51 -4.01
N ALA A 43 0.15 5.60 -3.97
CA ALA A 43 0.05 4.54 -2.97
C ALA A 43 1.30 3.64 -2.92
N LYS A 44 1.96 3.42 -4.06
CA LYS A 44 3.24 2.69 -4.13
C LYS A 44 4.40 3.55 -3.63
N CYS A 45 4.45 4.83 -4.01
CA CYS A 45 5.49 5.75 -3.57
C CYS A 45 5.47 5.97 -2.06
N VAL A 46 4.29 6.14 -1.46
CA VAL A 46 4.10 6.21 0.00
C VAL A 46 4.51 4.92 0.69
N SER A 47 4.33 3.77 0.03
CA SER A 47 4.79 2.48 0.53
C SER A 47 6.27 2.19 0.26
N SER A 48 7.00 3.13 -0.34
CA SER A 48 8.41 2.92 -0.66
C SER A 48 9.26 2.80 0.61
N PRO A 49 10.19 1.83 0.69
CA PRO A 49 11.13 1.77 1.80
C PRO A 49 12.16 2.92 1.77
N HIS A 50 12.28 3.61 0.63
CA HIS A 50 13.18 4.74 0.45
C HIS A 50 12.52 6.02 0.98
N PHE A 51 12.98 6.50 2.13
CA PHE A 51 12.29 7.57 2.87
C PHE A 51 12.05 8.84 2.02
N GLN A 52 13.01 9.28 1.19
CA GLN A 52 12.82 10.50 0.37
C GLN A 52 11.68 10.37 -0.65
N VAL A 53 11.42 9.15 -1.16
CA VAL A 53 10.31 8.92 -2.10
C VAL A 53 8.98 8.96 -1.34
N ALA A 54 8.92 8.30 -0.18
CA ALA A 54 7.72 8.31 0.66
C ALA A 54 7.39 9.72 1.17
N GLU A 55 8.39 10.44 1.70
CA GLU A 55 8.26 11.83 2.16
C GLU A 55 7.77 12.74 1.03
N ARG A 56 8.42 12.70 -0.14
CA ARG A 56 8.06 13.56 -1.26
C ARG A 56 6.61 13.35 -1.73
N ALA A 57 6.15 12.09 -1.71
CA ALA A 57 4.77 11.75 -2.04
C ALA A 57 3.77 12.20 -0.96
N LEU A 58 4.13 12.09 0.33
CA LEU A 58 3.28 12.53 1.44
C LEU A 58 3.12 14.04 1.51
N TYR A 59 4.08 14.82 1.00
CA TYR A 59 3.95 16.28 0.95
C TYR A 59 2.89 16.80 -0.02
N TYR A 60 2.30 15.95 -0.87
CA TYR A 60 1.14 16.35 -1.68
C TYR A 60 -0.06 16.79 -0.82
N TRP A 61 -0.18 16.26 0.40
CA TRP A 61 -1.23 16.66 1.36
C TRP A 61 -1.01 18.04 1.99
N ASN A 62 0.14 18.67 1.75
CA ASN A 62 0.40 20.05 2.18
C ASN A 62 0.01 21.09 1.12
N ASN A 63 -0.21 20.67 -0.13
CA ASN A 63 -0.68 21.56 -1.19
C ASN A 63 -2.21 21.69 -1.08
N GLU A 64 -2.69 22.90 -0.81
CA GLU A 64 -4.12 23.18 -0.60
C GLU A 64 -4.98 22.86 -1.82
N TYR A 65 -4.46 23.09 -3.03
CA TYR A 65 -5.21 22.79 -4.26
C TYR A 65 -5.31 21.29 -4.51
N ILE A 66 -4.22 20.55 -4.33
CA ILE A 66 -4.27 19.08 -4.42
C ILE A 66 -5.19 18.51 -3.34
N MET A 67 -5.17 19.09 -2.14
CA MET A 67 -6.01 18.66 -1.03
C MET A 67 -7.50 18.87 -1.33
N SER A 68 -7.88 19.99 -1.95
CA SER A 68 -9.29 20.22 -2.36
C SER A 68 -9.74 19.25 -3.45
N LEU A 69 -8.88 18.96 -4.44
CA LEU A 69 -9.16 17.93 -5.45
C LEU A 69 -9.35 16.54 -4.81
N ILE A 70 -8.55 16.22 -3.78
CA ILE A 70 -8.70 14.97 -3.01
C ILE A 70 -10.03 14.94 -2.27
N GLU A 71 -10.43 16.04 -1.63
CA GLU A 71 -11.67 16.14 -0.86
C GLU A 71 -12.90 15.88 -1.74
N GLU A 72 -12.98 16.57 -2.88
CA GLU A 72 -14.07 16.45 -3.86
C GLU A 72 -14.20 15.03 -4.44
N ASN A 73 -13.10 14.28 -4.45
CA ASN A 73 -13.00 12.94 -5.03
C ASN A 73 -12.69 11.84 -3.99
N SER A 74 -12.95 12.12 -2.71
CA SER A 74 -12.59 11.26 -1.59
C SER A 74 -13.14 9.83 -1.70
N ASN A 75 -14.35 9.67 -2.27
CA ASN A 75 -14.98 8.37 -2.48
C ASN A 75 -14.17 7.41 -3.38
N VAL A 76 -13.32 7.95 -4.26
CA VAL A 76 -12.45 7.18 -5.15
C VAL A 76 -11.04 7.08 -4.59
N ILE A 77 -10.51 8.19 -4.08
CA ILE A 77 -9.10 8.29 -3.66
C ILE A 77 -8.84 7.57 -2.34
N LEU A 78 -9.74 7.72 -1.37
CA LEU A 78 -9.55 7.19 -0.03
C LEU A 78 -9.42 5.65 -0.04
N PRO A 79 -10.30 4.86 -0.71
CA PRO A 79 -10.12 3.42 -0.82
C PRO A 79 -8.79 2.98 -1.46
N ILE A 80 -8.28 3.73 -2.43
CA ILE A 80 -7.01 3.42 -3.13
C ILE A 80 -5.81 3.62 -2.20
N MET A 81 -5.82 4.70 -1.42
CA MET A 81 -4.70 5.07 -0.57
C MET A 81 -4.70 4.35 0.78
N PHE A 82 -5.89 4.00 1.29
CA PHE A 82 -6.08 3.54 2.67
C PHE A 82 -5.19 2.37 3.04
N SER A 83 -5.19 1.28 2.25
CA SER A 83 -4.43 0.07 2.58
C SER A 83 -2.93 0.34 2.70
N SER A 84 -2.40 1.20 1.83
CA SER A 84 -0.99 1.58 1.83
C SER A 84 -0.65 2.41 3.06
N LEU A 85 -1.40 3.48 3.32
CA LEU A 85 -1.17 4.35 4.48
C LEU A 85 -1.32 3.60 5.80
N TYR A 86 -2.37 2.81 5.95
CA TYR A 86 -2.66 2.08 7.19
C TYR A 86 -1.64 0.96 7.49
N ARG A 87 -1.00 0.40 6.46
CA ARG A 87 0.13 -0.53 6.62
C ARG A 87 1.39 0.22 7.07
N ILE A 88 1.73 1.30 6.37
CA ILE A 88 2.96 2.06 6.58
C ILE A 88 2.97 2.75 7.95
N SER A 89 1.81 3.18 8.47
CA SER A 89 1.69 3.73 9.83
C SER A 89 2.09 2.75 10.95
N LYS A 90 2.16 1.45 10.65
CA LYS A 90 2.52 0.39 11.61
C LYS A 90 3.87 -0.27 11.34
N GLU A 91 4.28 -0.32 10.07
CA GLU A 91 5.39 -1.18 9.63
C GLU A 91 6.60 -0.38 9.09
N HIS A 92 6.49 0.94 8.91
CA HIS A 92 7.60 1.72 8.35
C HIS A 92 8.72 1.96 9.37
N TRP A 93 9.97 1.81 8.93
CA TRP A 93 11.15 1.88 9.81
C TRP A 93 11.50 3.30 10.27
N ASN A 94 11.17 4.32 9.45
CA ASN A 94 11.46 5.73 9.74
C ASN A 94 10.29 6.39 10.50
N PRO A 95 10.47 6.84 11.76
CA PRO A 95 9.41 7.48 12.55
C PRO A 95 8.86 8.78 11.95
N ALA A 96 9.66 9.56 11.23
CA ALA A 96 9.20 10.80 10.61
C ALA A 96 8.17 10.53 9.51
N ILE A 97 8.40 9.49 8.70
CA ILE A 97 7.44 9.03 7.69
C ILE A 97 6.16 8.53 8.36
N VAL A 98 6.28 7.78 9.46
CA VAL A 98 5.12 7.32 10.23
C VAL A 98 4.28 8.51 10.73
N ALA A 99 4.91 9.57 11.23
CA ALA A 99 4.20 10.79 11.65
C ALA A 99 3.48 11.49 10.49
N LEU A 100 4.12 11.64 9.33
CA LEU A 100 3.49 12.19 8.13
C LEU A 100 2.28 11.35 7.68
N VAL A 101 2.41 10.02 7.71
CA VAL A 101 1.29 9.11 7.39
C VAL A 101 0.14 9.27 8.37
N TYR A 102 0.40 9.45 9.67
CA TYR A 102 -0.66 9.71 10.65
C TYR A 102 -1.40 11.03 10.36
N ASN A 103 -0.67 12.08 9.96
CA ASN A 103 -1.30 13.33 9.55
C ASN A 103 -2.25 13.12 8.36
N VAL A 104 -1.79 12.38 7.34
CA VAL A 104 -2.61 12.06 6.17
C VAL A 104 -3.83 11.20 6.53
N LEU A 105 -3.66 10.17 7.37
CA LEU A 105 -4.76 9.34 7.84
C LEU A 105 -5.80 10.15 8.63
N LYS A 106 -5.35 11.10 9.46
CA LYS A 106 -6.23 12.01 10.19
C LYS A 106 -7.03 12.89 9.23
N ALA A 107 -6.37 13.46 8.22
CA ALA A 107 -7.06 14.28 7.24
C ALA A 107 -8.13 13.48 6.46
N PHE A 108 -7.83 12.23 6.07
CA PHE A 108 -8.83 11.36 5.44
C PHE A 108 -10.01 11.03 6.36
N MET A 109 -9.76 10.85 7.66
CA MET A 109 -10.81 10.63 8.64
C MET A 109 -11.70 11.87 8.82
N GLU A 110 -11.12 13.07 8.79
CA GLU A 110 -11.84 14.35 8.86
C GLU A 110 -12.70 14.58 7.62
N MET A 111 -12.22 14.16 6.43
CA MET A 111 -12.97 14.26 5.16
C MET A 111 -14.18 13.33 5.11
N ASN A 112 -14.00 12.05 5.47
CA ASN A 112 -15.06 11.05 5.37
C ASN A 112 -14.87 9.94 6.42
N SER A 113 -15.32 10.22 7.64
CA SER A 113 -15.19 9.32 8.79
C SER A 113 -15.89 7.98 8.58
N ALA A 114 -17.08 7.97 7.98
CA ALA A 114 -17.85 6.75 7.75
C ALA A 114 -17.13 5.78 6.81
N MET A 115 -16.60 6.28 5.69
CA MET A 115 -15.82 5.45 4.76
C MET A 115 -14.49 5.02 5.38
N PHE A 116 -13.84 5.90 6.15
CA PHE A 116 -12.61 5.57 6.84
C PHE A 116 -12.80 4.40 7.82
N ASP A 117 -13.89 4.41 8.59
CA ASP A 117 -14.24 3.34 9.53
C ASP A 117 -14.56 2.02 8.81
N GLU A 118 -15.33 2.08 7.72
CA GLU A 118 -15.64 0.91 6.89
C GLU A 118 -14.37 0.26 6.32
N LEU A 119 -13.46 1.06 5.77
CA LEU A 119 -12.19 0.58 5.24
C LEU A 119 -11.27 0.04 6.33
N THR A 120 -11.29 0.66 7.52
CA THR A 120 -10.57 0.15 8.69
C THR A 120 -11.07 -1.25 9.09
N ALA A 121 -12.39 -1.45 9.13
CA ALA A 121 -13.00 -2.73 9.46
C ALA A 121 -12.67 -3.78 8.39
N THR A 122 -12.85 -3.44 7.12
CA THR A 122 -12.54 -4.31 5.98
C THR A 122 -11.07 -4.73 5.98
N TYR A 123 -10.15 -3.77 6.16
CA TYR A 123 -8.71 -4.05 6.20
C TYR A 123 -8.33 -5.01 7.34
N LYS A 124 -8.91 -4.83 8.54
CA LYS A 124 -8.67 -5.74 9.68
C LYS A 124 -9.19 -7.14 9.39
N SER A 125 -10.39 -7.26 8.84
CA SER A 125 -11.01 -8.54 8.44
C SER A 125 -10.16 -9.27 7.39
N ASP A 126 -9.75 -8.57 6.34
CA ASP A 126 -8.90 -9.12 5.29
C ASP A 126 -7.54 -9.60 5.83
N ARG A 127 -6.90 -8.82 6.70
CA ARG A 127 -5.63 -9.24 7.34
C ARG A 127 -5.80 -10.48 8.21
N GLN A 128 -6.91 -10.63 8.92
CA GLN A 128 -7.19 -11.85 9.69
C GLN A 128 -7.41 -13.06 8.77
N ARG A 129 -8.15 -12.87 7.68
CA ARG A 129 -8.40 -13.92 6.68
C ARG A 129 -7.10 -14.39 6.02
N GLU A 130 -6.23 -13.47 5.64
CA GLU A 130 -4.93 -13.83 5.03
C GLU A 130 -4.01 -14.56 6.00
N LYS A 131 -3.95 -14.13 7.28
CA LYS A 131 -3.22 -14.87 8.33
C LYS A 131 -3.76 -16.28 8.55
N LYS A 132 -5.08 -16.48 8.47
CA LYS A 132 -5.69 -17.81 8.58
C LYS A 132 -5.30 -18.70 7.40
N LYS A 133 -5.39 -18.20 6.17
CA LYS A 133 -4.96 -18.92 4.96
C LYS A 133 -3.49 -19.29 5.00
N GLU A 134 -2.63 -18.41 5.53
CA GLU A 134 -1.21 -18.68 5.68
C GLU A 134 -0.94 -19.84 6.65
N LYS A 135 -1.62 -19.86 7.80
CA LYS A 135 -1.55 -21.00 8.75
C LYS A 135 -2.04 -22.31 8.13
N GLU A 136 -3.17 -22.28 7.43
CA GLU A 136 -3.70 -23.46 6.74
C GLU A 136 -2.69 -23.99 5.71
N ARG A 137 -2.00 -23.08 4.99
CA ARG A 137 -0.94 -23.43 4.05
C ARG A 137 0.25 -24.08 4.75
N GLU A 138 0.72 -23.52 5.87
CA GLU A 138 1.82 -24.08 6.65
C GLU A 138 1.49 -25.48 7.20
N GLU A 139 0.27 -25.68 7.69
CA GLU A 139 -0.19 -26.99 8.17
C GLU A 139 -0.25 -28.03 7.04
N LEU A 140 -0.68 -27.62 5.84
CA LEU A 140 -0.66 -28.48 4.66
C LEU A 140 0.76 -28.87 4.26
N TRP A 141 1.71 -27.91 4.27
CA TRP A 141 3.12 -28.19 3.99
C TRP A 141 3.73 -29.15 5.00
N LYS A 142 3.50 -28.96 6.29
CA LYS A 142 3.97 -29.90 7.34
C LYS A 142 3.43 -31.31 7.14
N LYS A 143 2.14 -31.45 6.79
CA LYS A 143 1.54 -32.77 6.50
C LYS A 143 2.18 -33.43 5.27
N LEU A 144 2.54 -32.66 4.24
CA LEU A 144 3.23 -33.18 3.06
C LEU A 144 4.64 -33.68 3.42
N GLU A 145 5.40 -32.89 4.18
CA GLU A 145 6.74 -33.28 4.67
C GLU A 145 6.69 -34.57 5.50
N GLU A 146 5.71 -34.70 6.41
CA GLU A 146 5.53 -35.92 7.21
C GLU A 146 5.19 -37.14 6.34
N LEU A 147 4.38 -36.96 5.30
CA LEU A 147 4.02 -38.04 4.36
C LEU A 147 5.20 -38.45 3.49
N GLU A 148 6.03 -37.51 3.07
CA GLU A 148 7.27 -37.77 2.33
C GLU A 148 8.29 -38.52 3.19
N LEU A 149 8.49 -38.10 4.45
CA LEU A 149 9.37 -38.79 5.39
C LEU A 149 8.90 -40.23 5.65
N LYS A 150 7.59 -40.45 5.82
CA LYS A 150 6.99 -41.79 5.96
C LYS A 150 7.09 -42.64 4.69
N ARG A 151 7.26 -42.05 3.51
CA ARG A 151 7.50 -42.76 2.24
C ARG A 151 8.98 -43.10 2.07
N GLY A 152 9.89 -42.21 2.44
CA GLY A 152 11.34 -42.46 2.46
C GLY A 152 11.70 -43.63 3.39
N LEU A 153 11.21 -43.60 4.63
CA LEU A 153 11.41 -44.69 5.60
C LEU A 153 10.88 -46.05 5.13
N ARG A 154 9.82 -46.07 4.32
CA ARG A 154 9.28 -47.31 3.72
C ARG A 154 10.09 -47.82 2.55
N ARG A 155 10.83 -46.96 1.84
CA ARG A 155 11.73 -47.38 0.76
C ARG A 155 13.05 -47.94 1.29
N ASP A 156 13.59 -47.38 2.37
CA ASP A 156 14.85 -47.85 2.97
C ASP A 156 14.69 -49.11 3.83
N GLY A 157 13.45 -49.48 4.18
CA GLY A 157 13.12 -50.70 4.94
C GLY A 157 13.01 -51.99 4.11
N ILE A 158 13.17 -51.92 2.78
CA ILE A 158 13.17 -53.11 1.91
C ILE A 158 14.62 -53.41 1.52
N ILE A 159 15.38 -54.02 2.45
CA ILE A 159 16.61 -54.73 2.09
C ILE A 159 16.20 -56.18 1.82
N PRO A 160 16.23 -56.68 0.58
CA PRO A 160 16.03 -58.09 0.31
C PRO A 160 17.26 -58.85 0.85
N THR A 161 17.03 -59.72 1.83
CA THR A 161 17.97 -60.76 2.27
C THR A 161 18.23 -61.78 1.17
#